data_AF-A0A1W9TL38-F1
#
_entry.id   AF-A0A1W9TL38-F1
#
_cell.length_a   1.000
_cell.length_b   1.000
_cell.length_c   1.000
_cell.angle_alpha   90.00
_cell.angle_beta   90.00
_cell.angle_gamma   90.00
#
_symmetry.space_group_name_H-M   'P 1'
#
loop_
_entity.id
_entity.type
_entity.pdbx_description
1 polymer ?
#
loop_
_entity_poly.entity_id
_entity_poly.type
_entity_poly.pdbx_seq_one_letter_code
_entity_poly.pdbx_strand_id
1 'polypeptide(L)'
;MQEYNWVYMLGCADNTIYVGMSNNVQKRFEQHKNKTARCKFTRRKDKHPLKLIAYWKVYGKIGNAIKVEIFIKRGKRKRKDLLLKNPEILEELFYEAKKEKISIENYFNGGEFY
;
A
#
# COMPACT_ATOMS: atom_id res chain seq x y z
N MET A 1 -11.12 -17.61 10.12
CA MET A 1 -10.96 -16.89 8.82
C MET A 1 -10.09 -15.67 9.07
N GLN A 2 -9.26 -15.27 8.11
CA GLN A 2 -8.38 -14.11 8.31
C GLN A 2 -9.22 -12.82 8.35
N GLU A 3 -9.23 -12.13 9.48
CA GLU A 3 -10.14 -11.01 9.76
C GLU A 3 -9.66 -9.67 9.20
N TYR A 4 -8.51 -9.67 8.53
CA TYR A 4 -7.93 -8.48 7.91
C TYR A 4 -6.94 -8.89 6.81
N ASN A 5 -6.64 -7.94 5.93
CA ASN A 5 -5.54 -8.02 4.98
C ASN A 5 -4.76 -6.70 5.00
N TRP A 6 -3.48 -6.75 4.62
CA TRP A 6 -2.66 -5.55 4.56
C TRP A 6 -2.71 -4.95 3.17
N VAL A 7 -2.75 -3.63 3.11
CA VAL A 7 -2.50 -2.83 1.90
C VAL A 7 -1.24 -2.01 2.16
N TYR A 8 -0.34 -1.93 1.18
CA TYR A 8 0.94 -1.25 1.34
C TYR A 8 1.34 -0.46 0.10
N MET A 9 2.19 0.53 0.32
CA MET A 9 2.86 1.32 -0.70
C MET A 9 4.38 1.07 -0.61
N LEU A 10 5.01 0.84 -1.75
CA LEU A 10 6.45 0.74 -1.89
C LEU A 10 6.97 1.90 -2.74
N GLY A 11 8.07 2.51 -2.31
CA GLY A 11 8.83 3.47 -3.10
C GLY A 11 9.80 2.72 -4.03
N CYS A 12 9.69 2.95 -5.33
CA CYS A 12 10.56 2.36 -6.36
C CYS A 12 11.70 3.31 -6.74
N ALA A 13 12.79 2.74 -7.26
CA ALA A 13 13.99 3.49 -7.67
C ALA A 13 13.74 4.55 -8.76
N ASP A 14 12.69 4.41 -9.57
CA ASP A 14 12.28 5.37 -10.60
C ASP A 14 11.34 6.47 -10.07
N ASN A 15 11.33 6.71 -8.75
CA ASN A 15 10.38 7.59 -8.07
C ASN A 15 8.91 7.20 -8.26
N THR A 16 8.60 6.01 -8.78
CA THR A 16 7.22 5.52 -8.84
C THR A 16 6.80 4.91 -7.51
N ILE A 17 5.49 4.82 -7.32
CA ILE A 17 4.91 4.19 -6.15
C ILE A 17 4.16 2.95 -6.59
N TYR A 18 4.60 1.81 -6.09
CA TYR A 18 3.88 0.56 -6.22
C TYR A 18 2.89 0.42 -5.06
N VAL A 19 1.68 -0.04 -5.38
CA VAL A 19 0.62 -0.31 -4.38
C VAL A 19 0.26 -1.78 -4.52
N GLY A 20 0.15 -2.48 -3.41
CA GLY A 20 -0.31 -3.86 -3.40
C GLY A 20 -0.96 -4.23 -2.07
N MET A 21 -1.53 -5.43 -2.03
CA MET A 21 -2.01 -6.03 -0.80
C MET A 21 -1.33 -7.38 -0.52
N SER A 22 -1.29 -7.78 0.74
CA SER A 22 -0.80 -9.10 1.16
C SER A 22 -1.35 -9.47 2.54
N ASN A 23 -1.37 -10.75 2.85
CA ASN A 23 -1.56 -11.23 4.22
C ASN A 23 -0.27 -11.14 5.05
N ASN A 24 0.90 -10.97 4.42
CA ASN A 24 2.18 -10.81 5.08
C ASN A 24 3.06 -9.81 4.30
N VAL A 25 3.03 -8.54 4.74
CA VAL A 25 3.74 -7.43 4.09
C VAL A 25 5.24 -7.65 4.10
N GLN A 26 5.82 -8.12 5.21
CA GLN A 26 7.27 -8.31 5.35
C GLN A 26 7.80 -9.36 4.37
N LYS A 27 7.19 -10.55 4.36
CA LYS A 27 7.54 -11.61 3.41
C LYS A 27 7.40 -11.14 1.96
N ARG A 28 6.36 -10.35 1.68
CA ARG A 28 6.12 -9.81 0.34
C ARG A 28 7.16 -8.76 -0.04
N PHE A 29 7.51 -7.87 0.86
CA PHE A 29 8.56 -6.87 0.66
C PHE A 29 9.91 -7.53 0.39
N GLU A 30 10.28 -8.56 1.17
CA GLU A 30 11.51 -9.34 0.95
C GLU A 30 11.51 -10.02 -0.44
N GLN A 31 10.39 -10.60 -0.88
CA GLN A 31 10.28 -11.15 -2.23
C GLN A 31 10.51 -10.09 -3.32
N HIS A 32 9.99 -8.88 -3.10
CA HIS A 32 10.18 -7.77 -4.01
C HIS A 32 11.63 -7.24 -4.00
N LYS A 33 12.26 -7.16 -2.82
CA LYS A 33 13.66 -6.76 -2.63
C LYS A 33 14.62 -7.75 -3.29
N ASN A 34 14.37 -9.04 -3.09
CA ASN A 34 15.20 -10.13 -3.61
C ASN A 34 14.87 -10.51 -5.07
N LYS A 35 13.98 -9.76 -5.75
CA LYS A 35 13.52 -10.00 -7.13
C LYS A 35 12.90 -11.39 -7.38
N THR A 36 12.49 -12.09 -6.32
CA THR A 36 11.82 -13.40 -6.39
C THR A 36 10.30 -13.28 -6.48
N ALA A 37 9.74 -12.07 -6.33
CA ALA A 37 8.33 -11.82 -6.53
C ALA A 37 7.90 -12.15 -7.98
N ARG A 38 6.78 -12.86 -8.14
CA ARG A 38 6.12 -13.09 -9.45
C ARG A 38 5.57 -11.80 -10.11
N CYS A 39 5.82 -10.62 -9.52
CA CYS A 39 5.41 -9.32 -10.07
C CYS A 39 6.41 -8.82 -11.13
N LYS A 40 5.97 -8.76 -12.39
CA LYS A 40 6.78 -8.28 -13.52
C LYS A 40 7.25 -6.83 -13.35
N PHE A 41 6.47 -5.98 -12.69
CA PHE A 41 6.74 -4.54 -12.54
C PHE A 41 7.97 -4.27 -11.66
N THR A 42 8.01 -4.86 -10.47
CA THR A 42 9.08 -4.64 -9.47
C THR A 42 10.36 -5.44 -9.72
N ARG A 43 10.34 -6.39 -10.68
CA ARG A 43 11.52 -7.20 -11.04
C ARG A 43 12.51 -6.45 -11.93
N ARG A 44 12.03 -5.40 -12.62
CA ARG A 44 12.85 -4.51 -13.45
C ARG A 44 13.87 -3.79 -12.56
N LYS A 45 15.14 -3.78 -12.96
CA LYS A 45 16.27 -3.26 -12.15
C LYS A 45 16.10 -1.77 -11.84
N ASP A 46 15.53 -1.03 -12.78
CA ASP A 46 15.16 0.38 -12.73
C ASP A 46 13.91 0.68 -11.87
N LYS A 47 13.10 -0.33 -11.52
CA LYS A 47 11.84 -0.16 -10.76
C LYS A 47 11.78 -1.01 -9.49
N HIS A 48 12.94 -1.49 -9.04
CA HIS A 48 13.05 -2.26 -7.81
C HIS A 48 12.52 -1.41 -6.64
N PRO A 49 11.59 -1.95 -5.83
CA PRO A 49 11.09 -1.25 -4.65
C PRO A 49 12.17 -1.23 -3.59
N LEU A 50 12.61 -0.02 -3.27
CA LEU A 50 13.69 0.25 -2.34
C LEU A 50 13.18 0.22 -0.90
N LYS A 51 11.95 0.69 -0.67
CA LYS A 51 11.43 0.96 0.67
C LYS A 51 9.94 0.67 0.79
N LEU A 52 9.51 0.15 1.93
CA LEU A 52 8.12 0.14 2.37
C LEU A 52 7.81 1.53 2.94
N ILE A 53 6.93 2.28 2.29
CA ILE A 53 6.72 3.71 2.57
C ILE A 53 5.37 4.04 3.20
N ALA A 54 4.44 3.08 3.19
CA ALA A 54 3.22 3.11 4.00
C ALA A 54 2.59 1.70 4.02
N TYR A 55 1.87 1.37 5.07
CA TYR A 55 1.03 0.17 5.12
C TYR A 55 -0.08 0.30 6.14
N TRP A 56 -1.22 -0.29 5.78
CA TRP A 56 -2.47 -0.25 6.52
C TRP A 56 -3.04 -1.65 6.68
N LYS A 57 -3.68 -1.86 7.82
CA LYS A 57 -4.48 -3.04 8.09
C LYS A 57 -5.92 -2.73 7.71
N VAL A 58 -6.47 -3.49 6.78
CA VAL A 58 -7.85 -3.36 6.31
C VAL A 58 -8.66 -4.52 6.85
N TYR A 59 -9.64 -4.21 7.69
CA TYR A 59 -10.44 -5.24 8.37
C TYR A 59 -11.57 -5.79 7.50
N GLY A 60 -12.00 -7.00 7.83
CA GLY A 60 -13.09 -7.72 7.15
C GLY A 60 -12.60 -8.62 6.02
N LYS A 61 -13.46 -8.77 5.00
CA LYS A 61 -13.22 -9.69 3.88
C LYS A 61 -12.09 -9.16 2.98
N ILE A 62 -11.42 -10.07 2.27
CA ILE A 62 -10.37 -9.72 1.28
C ILE A 62 -10.84 -8.68 0.25
N GLY A 63 -12.14 -8.67 -0.08
CA GLY A 63 -12.74 -7.67 -0.97
C GLY A 63 -12.55 -6.23 -0.49
N ASN A 64 -12.51 -5.98 0.82
CA ASN A 64 -12.25 -4.65 1.38
C ASN A 64 -10.83 -4.20 1.03
N ALA A 65 -9.83 -5.05 1.25
CA ALA A 65 -8.45 -4.75 0.90
C ALA A 65 -8.26 -4.54 -0.61
N ILE A 66 -8.95 -5.32 -1.46
CA ILE A 66 -8.94 -5.12 -2.92
C ILE A 66 -9.51 -3.74 -3.28
N LYS A 67 -10.64 -3.34 -2.68
CA LYS A 67 -11.25 -2.02 -2.93
C LYS A 67 -10.31 -0.89 -2.51
N VAL A 68 -9.69 -1.00 -1.33
CA VAL A 68 -8.74 -0.01 -0.80
C VAL A 68 -7.48 0.03 -1.68
N GLU A 69 -6.91 -1.11 -2.08
CA GLU A 69 -5.77 -1.18 -3.01
C GLU A 69 -6.07 -0.46 -4.32
N ILE A 70 -7.20 -0.79 -4.96
CA ILE A 70 -7.63 -0.18 -6.23
C ILE A 70 -7.83 1.32 -6.05
N PHE A 71 -8.43 1.74 -4.93
CA PHE A 71 -8.61 3.15 -4.60
C PHE A 71 -7.26 3.85 -4.56
N ILE A 72 -6.31 3.42 -3.74
CA ILE A 72 -4.99 4.05 -3.65
C ILE A 72 -4.28 4.03 -5.01
N LYS A 73 -4.27 2.88 -5.68
CA LYS A 73 -3.58 2.66 -6.97
C LYS A 73 -4.06 3.59 -8.07
N ARG A 74 -5.38 3.77 -8.22
CA ARG A 74 -6.01 4.67 -9.20
C ARG A 74 -5.90 6.16 -8.82
N GLY A 75 -5.37 6.48 -7.65
CA GLY A 75 -5.15 7.85 -7.22
C GLY A 75 -4.10 8.58 -8.05
N LYS A 76 -4.34 9.88 -8.27
CA LYS A 76 -3.35 10.82 -8.80
C LYS A 76 -2.14 10.88 -7.85
N ARG A 77 -0.97 11.27 -8.38
CA ARG A 77 0.27 11.38 -7.60
C ARG A 77 0.08 12.23 -6.33
N LYS A 78 -0.56 13.40 -6.45
CA LYS A 78 -0.89 14.28 -5.32
C LYS A 78 -1.61 13.57 -4.15
N ARG A 79 -2.54 12.64 -4.43
CA ARG A 79 -3.23 11.89 -3.37
C ARG A 79 -2.31 10.87 -2.71
N LYS A 80 -1.44 10.22 -3.49
CA LYS A 80 -0.45 9.30 -2.94
C LYS A 80 0.54 10.05 -2.05
N ASP A 81 0.99 11.22 -2.48
CA ASP A 81 1.89 12.06 -1.67
C ASP A 81 1.19 12.55 -0.38
N LEU A 82 -0.09 12.90 -0.46
CA LEU A 82 -0.90 13.24 0.72
C LEU A 82 -0.99 12.06 1.70
N LEU A 83 -1.27 10.85 1.20
CA LEU A 83 -1.31 9.63 2.02
C LEU A 83 0.06 9.25 2.61
N LEU A 84 1.17 9.66 2.00
CA LEU A 84 2.50 9.47 2.58
C LEU A 84 2.79 10.44 3.72
N LYS A 85 2.26 11.66 3.64
CA LYS A 85 2.39 12.68 4.70
C LYS A 85 1.46 12.41 5.88
N ASN A 86 0.22 12.01 5.57
CA ASN A 86 -0.85 11.75 6.52
C ASN A 86 -1.44 10.36 6.22
N PRO A 87 -0.78 9.26 6.60
CA PRO A 87 -1.30 7.92 6.34
C PRO A 87 -2.61 7.61 7.07
N GLU A 88 -2.89 8.28 8.19
CA GLU A 88 -4.09 8.11 9.01
C GLU A 88 -5.40 8.53 8.32
N ILE A 89 -5.35 9.45 7.35
CA ILE A 89 -6.57 9.96 6.68
C ILE A 89 -7.15 9.00 5.62
N LEU A 90 -6.53 7.83 5.41
CA LEU A 90 -6.96 6.89 4.37
C LEU A 90 -8.41 6.42 4.56
N GLU A 91 -8.81 6.15 5.81
CA GLU A 91 -10.18 5.70 6.12
C GLU A 91 -11.21 6.76 5.71
N GLU A 92 -10.99 8.01 6.13
CA GLU A 92 -11.84 9.15 5.82
C GLU A 92 -11.90 9.41 4.31
N LEU A 93 -10.76 9.49 3.64
CA LEU A 93 -10.70 9.70 2.18
C LEU A 93 -11.42 8.60 1.39
N PHE A 94 -11.33 7.35 1.86
CA PHE A 94 -12.02 6.24 1.22
C PHE A 94 -13.54 6.39 1.41
N TYR A 95 -13.99 6.69 2.63
CA TYR A 95 -15.39 6.89 2.95
C TYR A 95 -15.99 8.05 2.15
N GLU A 96 -15.33 9.19 2.07
CA GLU A 96 -15.83 10.34 1.31
C GLU A 96 -16.04 10.01 -0.18
N ALA A 97 -15.09 9.28 -0.77
CA ALA A 97 -15.10 8.97 -2.19
C ALA A 97 -15.99 7.79 -2.59
N LYS A 98 -16.22 6.83 -1.68
CA LYS A 98 -17.00 5.61 -1.96
C LYS A 98 -18.32 5.52 -1.21
N LYS A 99 -18.52 6.37 -0.19
CA LYS A 99 -19.65 6.32 0.75
C LYS A 99 -19.82 4.92 1.37
N GLU A 100 -18.71 4.22 1.56
CA GLU A 100 -18.64 2.88 2.13
C GLU A 100 -17.72 2.89 3.35
N LYS A 101 -18.21 2.35 4.47
CA LYS A 101 -17.47 2.30 5.74
C LYS A 101 -16.62 1.03 5.79
N ILE A 102 -15.31 1.19 5.78
CA ILE A 102 -14.32 0.13 5.95
C ILE A 102 -13.35 0.58 7.04
N SER A 103 -13.18 -0.23 8.08
CA SER A 103 -12.20 0.07 9.13
C SER A 103 -10.77 -0.14 8.61
N ILE A 104 -9.97 0.91 8.67
CA ILE A 104 -8.60 0.92 8.18
C ILE A 104 -7.69 1.49 9.26
N GLU A 105 -6.72 0.71 9.71
CA GLU A 105 -5.77 1.13 10.73
C GLU A 105 -4.40 1.35 10.10
N ASN A 106 -3.81 2.52 10.34
CA ASN A 106 -2.45 2.84 9.90
C ASN A 106 -1.42 2.20 10.84
N TYR A 107 -0.43 1.53 10.27
CA TYR A 107 0.70 0.96 11.02
C TYR A 107 2.05 1.56 10.61
N PHE A 108 2.04 2.57 9.75
CA PHE A 108 3.24 3.28 9.34
C PHE A 108 3.46 4.52 10.21
N ASN A 109 4.54 4.50 11.00
CA ASN A 109 4.89 5.57 11.95
C ASN A 109 5.72 6.71 11.32
N GLY A 110 5.56 7.00 10.02
CA GLY A 110 6.21 8.14 9.40
C GLY A 110 7.75 8.07 9.37
N GLY A 111 8.34 6.87 9.37
CA GLY A 111 9.79 6.69 9.38
C GLY A 111 10.48 7.53 8.29
N GLU A 112 11.50 8.29 8.68
CA GLU A 112 12.13 9.32 7.86
C GLU A 112 12.55 8.79 6.47
N PHE A 113 12.09 9.51 5.45
CA PHE A 113 12.53 9.35 4.08
C PHE A 113 13.95 9.95 3.96
N TYR A 114 14.98 9.11 4.01
CA TYR A 114 16.33 9.45 3.53
C TYR A 114 16.49 9.15 2.03
#